data_AF-A0A835WCF0-F1
#
_entry.id   AF-A0A835WCF0-F1
#
_cell.length_a   1.000
_cell.length_b   1.000
_cell.length_c   1.000
_cell.angle_alpha   90.00
_cell.angle_beta   90.00
_cell.angle_gamma   90.00
#
_symmetry.space_group_name_H-M   'P 1'
#
loop_
_entity.id
_entity.type
_entity.pdbx_description
1 polymer ?
#
loop_
_entity_poly.entity_id
_entity_poly.type
_entity_poly.pdbx_seq_one_letter_code
_entity_poly.pdbx_strand_id
1 'polypeptide(L)'
;MFALISLSDLENDFINPYDLTQRLNRFVALEYATQVVLVAVLLLGGKWFLAGLQAAMLVYLLHSWHVKQHTVDATDVFRQLPVQKKRRLIMFGSFLLFFVIITYRFIESIIHGLLTEEGRAHAKKLFQDAAASVHGY
;
A
#
# COMPACT_ATOMS: atom_id res chain seq x y z
N MET A 1 -8.47 6.02 0.09
CA MET A 1 -9.49 6.60 -0.83
C MET A 1 -10.76 7.01 -0.07
N PHE A 2 -11.37 6.11 0.71
CA PHE A 2 -12.52 6.40 1.59
C PHE A 2 -12.38 7.73 2.36
N ALA A 3 -11.26 7.92 3.07
CA ALA A 3 -11.04 9.14 3.84
C ALA A 3 -10.95 10.44 3.00
N LEU A 4 -10.53 10.39 1.73
CA LEU A 4 -10.53 11.58 0.86
C LEU A 4 -11.94 11.96 0.44
N ILE A 5 -12.77 10.96 0.14
CA ILE A 5 -14.18 11.14 -0.22
C ILE A 5 -14.93 11.71 0.99
N SER A 6 -14.76 11.13 2.17
CA SER A 6 -15.42 11.63 3.39
C SER A 6 -14.98 13.05 3.79
N LEU A 7 -13.74 13.45 3.48
CA LEU A 7 -13.30 14.84 3.65
C LEU A 7 -13.93 15.79 2.61
N SER A 8 -14.23 15.29 1.40
CA SER A 8 -14.98 16.05 0.39
C SER A 8 -16.47 16.14 0.72
N ASP A 9 -17.06 15.09 1.31
CA ASP A 9 -18.43 15.11 1.80
C ASP A 9 -18.60 16.13 2.93
N LEU A 10 -17.60 16.24 3.81
CA LEU A 10 -17.55 17.28 4.84
C LEU A 10 -17.45 18.69 4.24
N GLU A 11 -16.65 18.89 3.19
CA GLU A 11 -16.50 20.18 2.51
C GLU A 11 -17.79 20.66 1.84
N ASN A 12 -18.60 19.70 1.37
CA ASN A 12 -19.93 19.96 0.79
C ASN A 12 -21.07 19.90 1.83
N ASP A 13 -20.74 19.92 3.12
CA ASP A 13 -21.69 19.96 4.25
C ASP A 13 -22.65 18.74 4.35
N PHE A 14 -22.27 17.59 3.76
CA PHE A 14 -23.08 16.36 3.78
C PHE A 14 -22.94 15.54 5.07
N ILE A 15 -21.87 15.74 5.85
CA ILE A 15 -21.54 14.94 7.05
C ILE A 15 -21.11 15.86 8.19
N ASN A 16 -21.57 15.54 9.42
CA ASN A 16 -21.18 16.27 10.63
C ASN A 16 -19.67 16.10 10.93
N PRO A 17 -18.92 17.19 11.18
CA PRO A 17 -17.51 17.13 11.56
C PRO A 17 -17.22 16.23 12.77
N TYR A 18 -18.13 16.13 13.74
CA TYR A 18 -17.92 15.29 14.93
C TYR A 18 -17.89 13.78 14.62
N ASP A 19 -18.84 13.31 13.80
CA ASP A 19 -18.90 11.91 13.39
C ASP A 19 -17.73 11.56 12.46
N LEU A 20 -17.32 12.51 11.62
CA LEU A 20 -16.18 12.34 10.72
C LEU A 20 -14.87 12.18 11.49
N THR A 21 -14.57 13.06 12.46
CA THR A 21 -13.28 13.05 13.17
C THR A 21 -13.09 11.75 13.96
N GLN A 22 -14.14 11.20 14.56
CA GLN A 22 -14.09 9.91 15.25
C GLN A 22 -13.76 8.75 14.28
N ARG A 23 -14.44 8.68 13.14
CA ARG A 23 -14.17 7.68 12.10
C ARG A 23 -12.77 7.85 11.54
N LEU A 24 -12.40 9.09 11.24
CA LEU A 24 -11.11 9.44 10.65
C LEU A 24 -9.95 9.05 11.58
N ASN A 25 -10.05 9.32 12.87
CA ASN A 25 -9.01 8.95 13.84
C ASN A 25 -8.81 7.43 13.90
N ARG A 26 -9.90 6.64 13.89
CA ARG A 26 -9.81 5.17 13.82
C ARG A 26 -9.13 4.70 12.53
N PHE A 27 -9.50 5.29 11.39
CA PHE A 27 -8.85 4.97 10.10
C PHE A 27 -7.38 5.34 10.08
N VAL A 28 -7.04 6.51 10.63
CA VAL A 28 -5.65 6.96 10.75
C VAL A 28 -4.84 5.95 11.56
N ALA A 29 -5.31 5.55 12.74
CA ALA A 29 -4.62 4.56 13.56
C ALA A 29 -4.37 3.24 12.81
N LEU A 30 -5.35 2.76 12.05
CA LEU A 30 -5.21 1.56 11.20
C LEU A 30 -4.21 1.76 10.05
N GLU A 31 -4.21 2.92 9.40
CA GLU A 31 -3.24 3.26 8.34
C GLU A 31 -1.81 3.23 8.87
N TYR A 32 -1.57 3.84 10.04
CA TYR A 32 -0.27 3.82 10.71
C TYR A 32 0.18 2.40 11.07
N ALA A 33 -0.71 1.60 11.67
CA ALA A 33 -0.41 0.21 12.00
C ALA A 33 -0.04 -0.62 10.75
N THR A 34 -0.79 -0.44 9.66
CA THR A 34 -0.53 -1.14 8.39
C THR A 34 0.83 -0.75 7.81
N GLN A 35 1.22 0.53 7.89
CA GLN A 35 2.51 0.99 7.40
C GLN A 35 3.68 0.42 8.21
N VAL A 36 3.55 0.37 9.54
CA VAL A 36 4.55 -0.27 10.43
C VAL A 36 4.71 -1.75 10.07
N VAL A 37 3.58 -2.47 9.93
CA VAL A 37 3.59 -3.90 9.57
C VAL A 37 4.22 -4.12 8.20
N LEU A 38 3.91 -3.27 7.20
CA LEU A 38 4.49 -3.38 5.86
C LEU A 38 6.01 -3.21 5.87
N VAL A 39 6.52 -2.20 6.58
CA VAL A 39 7.97 -1.98 6.73
C VAL A 39 8.62 -3.18 7.44
N ALA A 40 8.01 -3.70 8.51
CA ALA A 40 8.51 -4.86 9.23
C ALA A 40 8.58 -6.11 8.33
N VAL A 41 7.54 -6.40 7.56
CA VAL A 41 7.52 -7.53 6.61
C VAL A 41 8.59 -7.37 5.53
N LEU A 42 8.81 -6.15 5.01
CA LEU A 42 9.85 -5.90 4.01
C LEU A 42 11.28 -6.06 4.56
N LEU A 43 11.51 -5.66 5.82
CA LEU A 43 12.77 -5.87 6.52
C LEU A 43 13.03 -7.36 6.75
N LEU A 44 12.02 -8.10 7.24
CA LEU A 44 12.12 -9.55 7.43
C LEU A 44 12.32 -10.30 6.11
N GLY A 45 11.72 -9.81 5.02
CA GLY A 45 11.89 -10.35 3.68
C GLY A 45 13.22 -10.00 3.00
N GLY A 46 14.15 -9.31 3.68
CA GLY A 46 15.48 -8.98 3.17
C GLY A 46 15.51 -7.94 2.04
N LYS A 47 14.40 -7.23 1.80
CA LYS A 47 14.27 -6.25 0.71
C LYS A 47 14.66 -4.85 1.19
N TRP A 48 15.94 -4.67 1.51
CA TRP A 48 16.48 -3.45 2.14
C TRP A 48 16.18 -2.15 1.39
N PHE A 49 16.25 -2.14 0.06
CA PHE A 49 15.97 -0.94 -0.74
C PHE A 49 14.49 -0.50 -0.63
N LEU A 50 13.56 -1.45 -0.77
CA LEU A 50 12.12 -1.18 -0.64
C LEU A 50 11.75 -0.83 0.81
N ALA A 51 12.38 -1.50 1.77
CA ALA A 51 12.22 -1.20 3.19
C ALA A 51 12.70 0.22 3.51
N GLY A 52 13.82 0.68 2.94
CA GLY A 52 14.32 2.05 3.12
C GLY A 52 13.34 3.10 2.58
N LEU A 53 12.77 2.89 1.40
CA LEU A 53 11.78 3.80 0.82
C LEU A 53 10.51 3.88 1.69
N GLN A 54 10.01 2.73 2.15
CA GLN A 54 8.84 2.69 3.04
C GLN A 54 9.13 3.19 4.45
N ALA A 55 10.37 3.01 4.94
CA ALA A 55 10.82 3.53 6.23
C ALA A 55 10.93 5.05 6.21
N ALA A 56 11.38 5.68 5.11
CA ALA A 56 11.38 7.14 4.98
C ALA A 56 9.96 7.72 5.12
N MET A 57 8.97 7.05 4.53
CA MET A 57 7.55 7.36 4.74
C MET A 57 7.12 7.16 6.20
N LEU A 58 7.51 6.04 6.82
CA LEU A 58 7.22 5.75 8.22
C LEU A 58 7.78 6.82 9.17
N VAL A 59 9.00 7.30 8.93
CA VAL A 59 9.62 8.37 9.72
C VAL A 59 8.86 9.68 9.57
N TYR A 60 8.45 10.04 8.35
CA TYR A 60 7.58 11.20 8.13
C TYR A 60 6.24 11.07 8.88
N LEU A 61 5.67 9.87 8.90
CA LEU A 61 4.47 9.52 9.65
C LEU A 61 4.67 9.69 11.16
N LEU A 62 5.73 9.10 11.71
CA LEU A 62 6.06 9.11 13.13
C LEU A 62 6.41 10.51 13.61
N HIS A 63 7.10 11.31 12.81
CA HIS A 63 7.32 12.72 13.12
C HIS A 63 5.98 13.45 13.25
N SER A 64 5.03 13.21 12.34
CA SER A 64 3.66 13.75 12.44
C SER A 64 2.89 13.21 13.67
N TRP A 65 3.23 12.01 14.16
CA TRP A 65 2.72 11.46 15.43
C TRP A 65 3.37 12.15 16.65
N HIS A 66 4.63 12.53 16.62
CA HIS A 66 5.21 13.23 17.78
C HIS A 66 4.63 14.64 17.98
N VAL A 67 4.09 15.25 16.93
CA VAL A 67 3.53 16.62 16.92
C VAL A 67 2.08 16.68 17.46
N LYS A 68 1.52 15.60 18.03
CA LYS A 68 0.17 15.56 18.66
C LYS A 68 -1.02 15.94 17.75
N GLN A 69 -0.87 15.94 16.42
CA GLN A 69 -1.96 16.21 15.47
C GLN A 69 -2.89 15.00 15.19
N HIS A 70 -3.04 14.05 16.12
CA HIS A 70 -3.77 12.78 15.86
C HIS A 70 -5.27 12.95 16.08
N THR A 71 -5.62 13.80 17.04
CA THR A 71 -6.99 14.21 17.29
C THR A 71 -7.27 15.39 16.39
N VAL A 72 -7.93 15.09 15.26
CA VAL A 72 -8.56 16.13 14.47
C VAL A 72 -9.72 16.63 15.32
N ASP A 73 -9.56 17.80 15.93
CA ASP A 73 -10.63 18.41 16.71
C ASP A 73 -11.72 18.88 15.73
N ALA A 74 -12.98 18.61 16.05
CA ALA A 74 -14.10 18.90 15.15
C ALA A 74 -14.21 20.41 14.86
N THR A 75 -13.75 21.23 15.80
CA THR A 75 -13.71 22.69 15.72
C THR A 75 -12.65 23.21 14.74
N ASP A 76 -11.60 22.43 14.46
CA ASP A 76 -10.44 22.84 13.65
C ASP A 76 -10.26 21.97 12.40
N VAL A 77 -11.21 21.05 12.13
CA VAL A 77 -11.16 20.09 11.03
C VAL A 77 -11.00 20.79 9.68
N PHE A 78 -11.67 21.94 9.50
CA PHE A 78 -11.66 22.71 8.25
C PHE A 78 -10.30 23.38 7.99
N ARG A 79 -9.60 23.79 9.06
CA ARG A 79 -8.25 24.37 8.96
C ARG A 79 -7.21 23.30 8.60
N GLN A 80 -7.42 22.07 9.06
CA GLN A 80 -6.49 20.95 8.86
C GLN A 80 -6.78 20.15 7.57
N LEU A 81 -7.95 20.31 6.96
CA LEU A 81 -8.37 19.69 5.69
C LEU A 81 -7.29 19.65 4.60
N PRO A 82 -6.68 20.78 4.18
CA PRO A 82 -5.73 20.78 3.06
C PRO A 82 -4.45 20.00 3.39
N VAL A 83 -3.98 20.08 4.63
CA VAL A 83 -2.80 19.34 5.11
C VAL A 83 -3.08 17.84 5.12
N GLN A 84 -4.25 17.44 5.62
CA GLN A 84 -4.65 16.03 5.67
C GLN A 84 -4.87 15.45 4.26
N LYS A 85 -5.51 16.19 3.34
CA LYS A 85 -5.66 15.78 1.94
C LYS A 85 -4.29 15.57 1.28
N LYS A 86 -3.37 16.53 1.43
CA LYS A 86 -2.00 16.43 0.87
C LYS A 86 -1.24 15.23 1.43
N ARG A 87 -1.29 15.00 2.74
CA ARG A 87 -0.65 13.86 3.41
C ARG A 87 -1.19 12.52 2.89
N ARG A 88 -2.52 12.39 2.78
CA ARG A 88 -3.17 11.19 2.23
C ARG A 88 -2.82 10.96 0.76
N LEU A 89 -2.70 12.02 -0.03
CA LEU A 89 -2.27 11.93 -1.43
C LEU A 89 -0.82 11.44 -1.56
N ILE A 90 0.08 11.94 -0.72
CA ILE A 90 1.48 11.51 -0.68
C ILE A 90 1.58 10.02 -0.31
N MET A 91 0.85 9.58 0.72
CA MET A 91 0.76 8.16 1.08
C MET A 91 0.27 7.33 -0.10
N PHE A 92 -0.83 7.73 -0.73
CA PHE A 92 -1.40 7.02 -1.88
C PHE A 92 -0.40 6.93 -3.04
N GLY A 93 0.31 8.02 -3.35
CA GLY A 93 1.39 8.02 -4.34
C GLY A 93 2.52 7.05 -3.99
N SER A 94 2.92 6.98 -2.71
CA SER A 94 3.93 6.02 -2.26
C SER A 94 3.47 4.56 -2.40
N PHE A 95 2.21 4.26 -2.11
CA PHE A 95 1.62 2.94 -2.31
C PHE A 95 1.55 2.55 -3.79
N LEU A 96 1.21 3.49 -4.67
CA LEU A 96 1.22 3.26 -6.12
C LEU A 96 2.64 2.97 -6.64
N LEU A 97 3.64 3.77 -6.24
CA LEU A 97 5.03 3.51 -6.61
C LEU A 97 5.49 2.13 -6.14
N PHE A 98 5.16 1.78 -4.89
CA PHE A 98 5.46 0.47 -4.33
C PHE A 98 4.78 -0.67 -5.10
N PHE A 99 3.51 -0.49 -5.49
CA PHE A 99 2.77 -1.44 -6.30
C PHE A 99 3.43 -1.68 -7.66
N VAL A 100 3.88 -0.62 -8.34
CA VAL A 100 4.62 -0.72 -9.61
C VAL A 100 5.93 -1.48 -9.44
N ILE A 101 6.72 -1.15 -8.40
CA ILE A 101 8.00 -1.83 -8.14
C ILE A 101 7.80 -3.31 -7.85
N ILE A 102 6.82 -3.68 -7.03
CA ILE A 102 6.52 -5.09 -6.73
C ILE A 102 6.09 -5.82 -7.99
N THR A 103 5.22 -5.21 -8.81
CA THR A 103 4.73 -5.81 -10.04
C THR A 103 5.88 -6.06 -11.01
N TYR A 104 6.77 -5.09 -11.19
CA TYR A 104 7.97 -5.25 -12.00
C TYR A 104 8.87 -6.41 -11.53
N ARG A 105 9.17 -6.45 -10.23
CA ARG A 105 9.99 -7.53 -9.63
C ARG A 105 9.32 -8.90 -9.73
N PHE A 106 7.98 -8.94 -9.63
CA PHE A 106 7.21 -10.17 -9.79
C PHE A 106 7.29 -10.69 -11.23
N ILE A 107 7.13 -9.82 -12.22
CA ILE A 107 7.28 -10.17 -13.64
C ILE A 107 8.71 -10.65 -13.93
N GLU A 108 9.72 -9.93 -13.46
CA GLU A 108 11.13 -10.33 -13.59
C GLU A 108 11.38 -11.71 -12.96
N SER A 109 10.84 -11.97 -11.76
CA SER A 109 10.94 -13.28 -11.10
C SER A 109 10.29 -14.39 -11.92
N ILE A 110 9.14 -14.12 -12.55
CA ILE A 110 8.47 -15.07 -13.44
C ILE A 110 9.32 -15.33 -14.69
N ILE A 111 9.82 -14.28 -15.33
CA ILE A 111 10.63 -14.39 -16.53
C ILE A 111 11.90 -15.19 -16.24
N HIS A 112 12.62 -14.89 -15.16
CA HIS A 112 13.80 -15.67 -14.78
C HIS A 112 13.43 -17.11 -14.40
N GLY A 113 12.34 -17.32 -13.66
CA GLY A 113 11.86 -18.67 -13.35
C GLY A 113 11.54 -19.49 -14.61
N LEU A 114 10.91 -18.88 -15.61
CA LEU A 114 10.57 -19.52 -16.89
C LEU A 114 11.79 -19.72 -17.81
N LEU A 115 12.76 -18.80 -17.77
CA LEU A 115 13.97 -18.86 -18.61
C LEU A 115 15.07 -19.76 -18.04
N THR A 116 14.97 -20.16 -16.76
CA THR A 116 15.89 -21.12 -16.13
C THR A 116 15.78 -22.49 -16.81
N GLU A 117 16.90 -23.21 -16.98
CA GLU A 117 16.91 -24.52 -17.67
C GLU A 117 15.94 -25.52 -17.04
N GLU A 118 15.80 -25.52 -15.72
CA GLU A 118 14.82 -26.33 -14.99
C GLU A 118 13.37 -25.94 -15.32
N GLY A 119 13.08 -24.63 -15.43
CA GLY A 119 11.76 -24.12 -15.79
C GLY A 119 11.38 -24.48 -17.22
N ARG A 120 12.34 -24.42 -18.15
CA ARG A 120 12.15 -24.88 -19.54
C ARG A 120 11.96 -26.40 -19.61
N ALA A 121 12.72 -27.17 -18.83
CA ALA A 121 12.57 -28.61 -18.76
C ALA A 121 11.19 -29.02 -18.20
N HIS A 122 10.73 -28.34 -17.15
CA HIS A 122 9.42 -28.58 -16.56
C HIS A 122 8.27 -28.17 -17.49
N ALA A 123 8.40 -27.03 -18.18
CA ALA A 123 7.43 -26.60 -19.18
C ALA A 123 7.37 -27.59 -20.36
N LYS A 124 8.52 -28.05 -20.86
CA LYS A 124 8.60 -29.05 -21.93
C LYS A 124 7.94 -30.37 -21.51
N LYS A 125 8.16 -30.80 -20.25
CA LYS A 125 7.53 -32.01 -19.68
C LYS A 125 6.02 -31.85 -19.57
N LEU A 126 5.53 -30.69 -19.12
CA LEU A 126 4.09 -30.37 -19.06
C LEU A 126 3.43 -30.41 -20.45
N PHE A 127 4.08 -29.84 -21.47
CA PHE A 127 3.58 -29.90 -22.85
C PHE A 127 3.62 -31.32 -23.43
N GLN A 128 4.61 -32.13 -23.06
CA GLN A 128 4.69 -33.53 -23.46
C GLN A 128 3.59 -34.37 -22.81
N ASP A 129 3.32 -34.20 -21.51
CA ASP A 129 2.23 -34.88 -20.82
C ASP A 129 0.86 -34.43 -21.36
N ALA A 130 0.68 -33.15 -21.64
CA ALA A 130 -0.52 -32.62 -22.30
C ALA A 130 -0.70 -33.18 -23.71
N ALA A 131 0.36 -33.25 -24.53
CA ALA A 131 0.29 -33.85 -25.86
C ALA A 131 0.02 -35.37 -25.80
N ALA A 132 0.63 -36.08 -24.84
CA ALA A 132 0.43 -37.51 -24.64
C ALA A 132 -1.02 -37.84 -24.19
N SER A 133 -1.61 -37.00 -23.34
CA SER A 133 -3.03 -37.13 -22.94
C SER A 133 -4.01 -36.79 -24.07
N VAL A 134 -3.63 -35.94 -25.02
CA VAL A 134 -4.46 -35.61 -26.20
C VAL A 134 -4.38 -36.69 -27.30
N HIS A 135 -3.24 -37.38 -27.41
CA HIS A 135 -3.03 -38.46 -28.38
C HIS A 135 -3.28 -39.87 -27.82
N GLY A 136 -3.71 -39.99 -26.55
CA GLY A 136 -4.09 -41.26 -25.92
C GLY A 136 -5.52 -41.70 -26.28
N TYR A 137 -5.69 -42.20 -27.50
CA TYR A 137 -6.61 -43.29 -27.84
C TYR A 137 -5.78 -44.48 -28.32
#